data_AF-A0A348G6B8-F1
#
_entry.id   AF-A0A348G6B8-F1
#
_cell.length_a   1.000
_cell.length_b   1.000
_cell.length_c   1.000
_cell.angle_alpha   90.00
_cell.angle_beta   90.00
_cell.angle_gamma   90.00
#
_symmetry.space_group_name_H-M   'P 1'
#
loop_
_entity.id
_entity.type
_entity.pdbx_description
1 polymer ?
#
loop_
_entity_poly.entity_id
_entity_poly.type
_entity_poly.pdbx_seq_one_letter_code
_entity_poly.pdbx_strand_id
1 'polypeptide(L)'
;MTIQSISASCNGVHMCSVSIDKTMKIFDVINFDMINMIKLDFVPLCAEWIYSAGDAIAAVAVSSQESNKIYIYDGQGTNIPLHIIEKLHTKPVTIMKYNPVYETCISVDKAGILEYWTGPKTEYKFPKCISFESKLDTDLFEFAKNKTYPCGLAVSPDGKRFASLSGDRKVRVFNFRTGKLYRVFDETLQRFTELQKTVLQLPNMEFGRRLAVERELDKTEINLGNIIFDESGYIILYSTMLGIKMVNLYTNRCIKIMGKPENIRPMQLALFQGKARKTTAALTVEMEASENPTMEMNRPDPTLFCTAHKKNRFYMFTRREPEDTKSQECDRDVFNEKPSKEDIISSTETTNMQKIYDTAIIHTALGDIHVNLFGKDVPKTVENFCVHAKNGYFNGHIFHRVIKGFMIQTGDPTGTGTGGESIWGGEFEDEFRPNLKHDRPYTLSMANAGANTNGSQFFITLTPTPWLDNKHSVFGRVHKGMEVVQNISQVKTNPKTDKPYDDIRIVSVTVK
;
A
#
# COMPACT_ATOMS: atom_id res chain seq x y z
N MET A 1 -25.51 -13.33 -6.57
CA MET A 1 -24.87 -14.48 -7.25
C MET A 1 -23.39 -14.43 -6.90
N THR A 2 -22.91 -15.35 -6.08
CA THR A 2 -21.51 -15.34 -5.61
C THR A 2 -20.67 -16.23 -6.52
N ILE A 3 -19.66 -15.66 -7.16
CA ILE A 3 -18.70 -16.39 -7.99
C ILE A 3 -17.63 -16.94 -7.05
N GLN A 4 -17.36 -18.24 -7.14
CA GLN A 4 -16.36 -18.92 -6.30
C GLN A 4 -14.96 -18.79 -6.90
N SER A 5 -14.84 -18.96 -8.21
CA SER A 5 -13.56 -18.92 -8.90
C SER A 5 -13.73 -18.43 -10.33
N ILE A 6 -12.68 -17.77 -10.82
CA ILE A 6 -12.52 -17.35 -12.20
C ILE A 6 -11.17 -17.85 -12.70
N SER A 7 -11.12 -18.28 -13.95
CA SER A 7 -9.89 -18.71 -14.60
C SER A 7 -9.86 -18.24 -16.04
N ALA A 8 -8.76 -17.61 -16.44
CA ALA A 8 -8.49 -17.25 -17.82
C ALA A 8 -7.72 -18.39 -18.49
N SER A 9 -8.02 -18.60 -19.76
CA SER A 9 -7.26 -19.50 -20.63
C SER A 9 -5.82 -19.01 -20.82
N CYS A 10 -4.91 -19.93 -21.18
CA CYS A 10 -3.49 -19.64 -21.37
C CYS A 10 -3.22 -18.57 -22.46
N ASN A 11 -4.10 -18.44 -23.45
CA ASN A 11 -4.04 -17.44 -24.51
C ASN A 11 -4.83 -16.15 -24.18
N GLY A 12 -5.57 -16.11 -23.07
CA GLY A 12 -6.39 -14.98 -22.65
C GLY A 12 -7.66 -14.75 -23.48
N VAL A 13 -8.02 -15.66 -24.40
CA VAL A 13 -9.18 -15.51 -25.29
C VAL A 13 -10.47 -15.87 -24.55
N HIS A 14 -10.44 -16.95 -23.79
CA HIS A 14 -11.59 -17.44 -23.03
C HIS A 14 -11.42 -17.22 -21.53
N MET A 15 -12.52 -16.88 -20.86
CA MET A 15 -12.63 -16.81 -19.41
C MET A 15 -13.70 -17.79 -18.94
N CYS A 16 -13.42 -18.52 -17.87
CA CYS A 16 -14.37 -19.37 -17.19
C CYS A 16 -14.69 -18.78 -15.81
N SER A 17 -15.97 -18.78 -15.45
CA SER A 17 -16.42 -18.45 -14.10
C SER A 17 -17.28 -19.58 -13.56
N VAL A 18 -17.10 -19.91 -12.28
CA VAL A 18 -17.92 -20.89 -11.57
C VAL A 18 -18.62 -20.25 -10.39
N SER A 19 -19.90 -20.58 -10.20
CA SER A 19 -20.73 -19.98 -9.16
C SER A 19 -21.43 -21.04 -8.30
N ILE A 20 -21.84 -20.61 -7.09
CA ILE A 20 -22.54 -21.45 -6.11
C ILE A 20 -23.88 -21.95 -6.65
N ASP A 21 -24.44 -21.29 -7.66
CA ASP A 21 -25.68 -21.69 -8.35
C ASP A 21 -25.53 -22.96 -9.23
N LYS A 22 -24.39 -23.65 -9.11
CA LYS A 22 -24.04 -24.84 -9.90
C LYS A 22 -23.94 -24.55 -11.39
N THR A 23 -23.56 -23.33 -11.77
CA THR A 23 -23.28 -22.99 -13.17
C THR A 23 -21.81 -22.70 -13.40
N MET A 24 -21.35 -23.14 -14.56
CA MET A 24 -20.08 -22.74 -15.15
C MET A 24 -20.38 -21.95 -16.42
N LYS A 25 -19.93 -20.69 -16.45
CA LYS A 25 -20.16 -19.78 -17.58
C LYS A 25 -18.84 -19.47 -18.26
N ILE A 26 -18.84 -19.56 -19.58
CA ILE A 26 -17.66 -19.36 -20.41
C ILE A 26 -17.89 -18.14 -21.28
N PHE A 27 -16.93 -17.23 -21.24
CA PHE A 27 -16.98 -15.95 -21.90
C PHE A 27 -15.85 -15.83 -22.92
N ASP A 28 -16.15 -15.20 -24.04
CA ASP A 28 -15.17 -14.63 -24.94
C ASP A 28 -14.72 -13.27 -24.38
N VAL A 29 -13.44 -13.14 -24.04
CA VAL A 29 -12.89 -11.90 -23.47
C VAL A 29 -12.82 -10.80 -24.53
N ILE A 30 -12.59 -11.15 -25.79
CA ILE A 30 -12.41 -10.19 -26.88
C ILE A 30 -13.76 -9.59 -27.28
N ASN A 31 -14.76 -10.46 -27.47
CA ASN A 31 -16.10 -10.06 -27.89
C ASN A 31 -17.00 -9.66 -26.71
N PHE A 32 -16.59 -9.95 -25.47
CA PHE A 32 -17.36 -9.73 -24.25
C PHE A 32 -18.72 -10.46 -24.23
N ASP A 33 -18.77 -11.63 -24.88
CA ASP A 33 -19.99 -12.44 -25.03
C ASP A 33 -19.90 -13.74 -24.23
N MET A 34 -21.05 -14.21 -23.73
CA MET A 34 -21.15 -15.54 -23.14
C MET A 34 -21.27 -16.59 -24.24
N ILE A 35 -20.24 -17.43 -24.39
CA ILE A 35 -20.21 -18.50 -25.39
C ILE A 35 -21.08 -19.67 -24.94
N ASN A 36 -20.93 -20.07 -23.68
CA ASN A 36 -21.54 -21.29 -23.18
C ASN A 36 -21.90 -21.18 -21.70
N MET A 37 -22.95 -21.88 -21.30
CA MET A 37 -23.38 -22.01 -19.91
C MET A 37 -23.63 -23.48 -19.61
N ILE A 38 -22.71 -24.06 -18.85
CA ILE A 38 -22.77 -25.46 -18.42
C ILE A 38 -23.42 -25.52 -17.04
N LYS A 39 -24.50 -26.30 -16.93
CA LYS A 39 -25.14 -26.60 -15.64
C LYS A 39 -24.48 -27.84 -15.04
N LEU A 40 -24.02 -27.70 -13.80
CA LEU A 40 -23.36 -28.75 -13.02
C LEU A 40 -24.37 -29.36 -12.03
N ASP A 41 -24.21 -30.64 -11.73
CA ASP A 41 -25.06 -31.31 -10.73
C ASP A 41 -24.60 -31.01 -9.28
N PHE A 42 -23.38 -30.50 -9.14
CA PHE A 42 -22.71 -30.23 -7.87
C PHE A 42 -22.32 -28.75 -7.73
N VAL A 43 -22.00 -28.31 -6.52
CA VAL A 43 -21.49 -26.96 -6.26
C VAL A 43 -19.99 -26.91 -6.58
N PRO A 44 -19.57 -26.13 -7.60
CA PRO A 44 -18.17 -26.04 -7.99
C PRO A 44 -17.37 -25.19 -7.00
N LEU A 45 -16.12 -25.57 -6.76
CA LEU A 45 -15.22 -24.83 -5.89
C LEU A 45 -14.13 -24.09 -6.68
N CYS A 46 -13.38 -24.80 -7.53
CA CYS A 46 -12.38 -24.18 -8.41
C CYS A 46 -12.51 -24.70 -9.84
N ALA A 47 -12.12 -23.85 -10.80
CA ALA A 47 -12.07 -24.19 -12.21
C ALA A 47 -10.74 -23.72 -12.80
N GLU A 48 -10.17 -24.52 -13.70
CA GLU A 48 -8.91 -24.20 -14.39
C GLU A 48 -8.92 -24.76 -15.81
N TRP A 49 -8.41 -23.99 -16.76
CA TRP A 49 -8.20 -24.44 -18.13
C TRP A 49 -6.97 -25.35 -18.20
N ILE A 50 -7.11 -26.53 -18.82
CA ILE A 50 -6.07 -27.57 -18.86
C ILE A 50 -5.65 -27.90 -20.31
N TYR A 51 -5.61 -26.87 -21.17
CA TYR A 51 -5.27 -27.02 -22.58
C TYR A 51 -4.17 -26.02 -22.99
N SER A 52 -3.46 -26.36 -24.06
CA SER A 52 -2.42 -25.53 -24.66
C SER A 52 -2.82 -24.98 -26.02
N ALA A 53 -2.15 -23.93 -26.47
CA ALA A 53 -2.40 -23.31 -27.78
C ALA A 53 -2.13 -24.32 -28.90
N GLY A 54 -3.20 -24.74 -29.61
CA GLY A 54 -3.15 -25.77 -30.65
C GLY A 54 -3.93 -27.05 -30.31
N ASP A 55 -4.46 -27.17 -29.10
CA ASP A 55 -5.32 -28.29 -28.72
C ASP A 55 -6.70 -28.13 -29.36
N ALA A 56 -7.24 -29.24 -29.91
CA ALA A 56 -8.54 -29.24 -30.55
C ALA A 56 -9.71 -29.05 -29.57
N ILE A 57 -9.49 -29.34 -28.28
CA ILE A 57 -10.51 -29.31 -27.23
C ILE A 57 -10.09 -28.30 -26.17
N ALA A 58 -10.96 -27.33 -25.90
CA ALA A 58 -10.76 -26.34 -24.86
C ALA A 58 -11.16 -26.93 -23.50
N ALA A 59 -10.34 -27.84 -22.97
CA ALA A 59 -10.68 -28.59 -21.77
C ALA A 59 -10.61 -27.72 -20.50
N VAL A 60 -11.66 -27.79 -19.69
CA VAL A 60 -11.79 -27.14 -18.37
C VAL A 60 -11.93 -28.20 -17.29
N ALA A 61 -11.06 -28.14 -16.28
CA ALA A 61 -11.18 -28.95 -15.08
C ALA A 61 -11.97 -28.19 -14.01
N VAL A 62 -12.95 -28.85 -13.39
CA VAL A 62 -13.80 -28.30 -12.33
C VAL A 62 -13.79 -29.24 -11.13
N SER A 63 -13.53 -28.69 -9.94
CA SER A 63 -13.64 -29.44 -8.69
C SER A 63 -14.98 -29.20 -8.00
N SER A 64 -15.45 -30.22 -7.27
CA SER A 64 -16.62 -30.12 -6.40
C SER A 64 -16.23 -29.67 -4.99
N GLN A 65 -17.14 -28.96 -4.32
CA GLN A 65 -16.98 -28.58 -2.92
C GLN A 65 -17.17 -29.78 -1.96
N GLU A 66 -18.03 -30.74 -2.33
CA GLU A 66 -18.43 -31.86 -1.47
C GLU A 66 -17.69 -33.15 -1.79
N SER A 67 -17.29 -33.34 -3.05
CA SER A 67 -16.61 -34.55 -3.51
C SER A 67 -15.12 -34.31 -3.80
N ASN A 68 -14.35 -35.39 -3.75
CA ASN A 68 -12.93 -35.45 -4.11
C ASN A 68 -12.70 -35.61 -5.63
N LYS A 69 -13.77 -35.61 -6.43
CA LYS A 69 -13.71 -35.85 -7.88
C LYS A 69 -13.38 -34.57 -8.64
N ILE A 70 -12.62 -34.70 -9.72
CA ILE A 70 -12.38 -33.64 -10.70
C ILE A 70 -13.14 -33.99 -11.97
N TYR A 71 -13.97 -33.07 -12.44
CA TYR A 71 -14.77 -33.22 -13.65
C TYR A 71 -14.14 -32.40 -14.77
N ILE A 72 -14.00 -33.01 -15.94
CA ILE A 72 -13.38 -32.39 -17.10
C ILE A 72 -14.46 -32.15 -18.14
N TYR A 73 -14.65 -30.90 -18.52
CA TYR A 73 -15.61 -30.46 -19.52
C TYR A 73 -14.90 -29.89 -20.73
N ASP A 74 -15.56 -29.95 -21.89
CA ASP A 74 -15.17 -29.14 -23.03
C ASP A 74 -15.82 -27.75 -22.90
N GLY A 75 -15.03 -26.69 -22.98
CA GLY A 75 -15.52 -25.34 -22.79
C GLY A 75 -16.51 -24.89 -23.88
N GLN A 76 -16.39 -25.44 -25.09
CA GLN A 76 -17.35 -25.17 -26.18
C GLN A 76 -18.35 -26.31 -26.38
N GLY A 77 -18.28 -27.35 -25.56
CA GLY A 77 -19.08 -28.56 -25.70
C GLY A 77 -20.41 -28.52 -24.95
N THR A 78 -20.93 -29.72 -24.66
CA THR A 78 -22.21 -29.91 -23.98
C THR A 78 -22.07 -29.99 -22.46
N ASN A 79 -23.19 -30.12 -21.74
CA ASN A 79 -23.22 -30.28 -20.28
C ASN A 79 -22.65 -31.61 -19.76
N ILE A 80 -22.15 -32.48 -20.64
CA ILE A 80 -21.67 -33.81 -20.29
C ILE A 80 -20.16 -33.73 -20.04
N PRO A 81 -19.64 -34.25 -18.90
CA PRO A 81 -18.21 -34.28 -18.66
C PRO A 81 -17.54 -35.27 -19.63
N LEU A 82 -16.42 -34.85 -20.22
CA LEU A 82 -15.55 -35.68 -21.05
C LEU A 82 -14.90 -36.79 -20.23
N HIS A 83 -14.47 -36.47 -19.01
CA HIS A 83 -13.83 -37.41 -18.12
C HIS A 83 -14.02 -37.01 -16.65
N ILE A 84 -13.97 -38.01 -15.76
CA ILE A 84 -14.09 -37.82 -14.31
C ILE A 84 -12.92 -38.54 -13.65
N ILE A 85 -12.09 -37.78 -12.94
CA ILE A 85 -10.99 -38.31 -12.15
C ILE A 85 -11.50 -38.54 -10.72
N GLU A 86 -11.65 -39.81 -10.33
CA GLU A 86 -12.28 -40.18 -9.06
C GLU A 86 -11.31 -40.48 -7.91
N LYS A 87 -10.13 -41.02 -8.22
CA LYS A 87 -9.23 -41.65 -7.23
C LYS A 87 -7.93 -40.87 -6.98
N LEU A 88 -7.84 -39.65 -7.48
CA LEU A 88 -6.64 -38.82 -7.32
C LEU A 88 -6.54 -38.35 -5.86
N HIS A 89 -7.49 -37.54 -5.41
CA HIS A 89 -7.51 -37.01 -4.04
C HIS A 89 -8.40 -37.79 -3.10
N THR A 90 -8.16 -37.64 -1.78
CA THR A 90 -9.05 -38.20 -0.74
C THR A 90 -10.05 -37.16 -0.23
N LYS A 91 -9.68 -35.88 -0.23
CA LYS A 91 -10.53 -34.75 0.16
C LYS A 91 -10.90 -33.88 -1.04
N PRO A 92 -11.88 -32.96 -0.92
CA PRO A 92 -12.21 -32.02 -1.98
C PRO A 92 -11.02 -31.18 -2.41
N VAL A 93 -10.90 -30.97 -3.72
CA VAL A 93 -9.80 -30.22 -4.36
C VAL A 93 -10.08 -28.73 -4.26
N THR A 94 -9.16 -28.00 -3.61
CA THR A 94 -9.28 -26.56 -3.36
C THR A 94 -8.77 -25.71 -4.50
N ILE A 95 -7.67 -26.11 -5.12
CA ILE A 95 -6.96 -25.32 -6.14
C ILE A 95 -6.44 -26.22 -7.23
N MET A 96 -6.53 -25.74 -8.47
CA MET A 96 -5.89 -26.33 -9.64
C MET A 96 -5.15 -25.24 -10.42
N LYS A 97 -3.96 -25.58 -10.94
CA LYS A 97 -3.19 -24.70 -11.84
C LYS A 97 -2.53 -25.52 -12.93
N TYR A 98 -2.72 -25.09 -14.17
CA TYR A 98 -2.12 -25.72 -15.34
C TYR A 98 -0.76 -25.10 -15.68
N ASN A 99 0.23 -25.93 -15.98
CA ASN A 99 1.51 -25.52 -16.50
C ASN A 99 1.56 -25.79 -18.01
N PRO A 100 1.48 -24.76 -18.87
CA PRO A 100 1.47 -24.94 -20.32
C PRO A 100 2.81 -25.43 -20.87
N VAL A 101 3.93 -25.16 -20.20
CA VAL A 101 5.28 -25.56 -20.68
C VAL A 101 5.49 -27.07 -20.60
N TYR A 102 4.98 -27.69 -19.53
CA TYR A 102 5.10 -29.13 -19.30
C TYR A 102 3.78 -29.89 -19.51
N GLU A 103 2.75 -29.21 -20.01
CA GLU A 103 1.39 -29.74 -20.24
C GLU A 103 0.82 -30.51 -19.02
N THR A 104 1.12 -30.04 -17.82
CA THR A 104 0.84 -30.74 -16.56
C THR A 104 0.03 -29.84 -15.64
N CYS A 105 -1.03 -30.38 -15.05
CA CYS A 105 -1.85 -29.74 -14.04
C CYS A 105 -1.39 -30.13 -12.63
N ILE A 106 -1.32 -29.14 -11.75
CA ILE A 106 -1.17 -29.33 -10.31
C ILE A 106 -2.54 -29.17 -9.66
N SER A 107 -2.89 -30.11 -8.80
CA SER A 107 -4.12 -30.06 -7.99
C SER A 107 -3.79 -30.25 -6.51
N VAL A 108 -4.56 -29.58 -5.64
CA VAL A 108 -4.37 -29.66 -4.18
C VAL A 108 -5.67 -29.90 -3.47
N ASP A 109 -5.68 -30.82 -2.50
CA ASP A 109 -6.84 -31.08 -1.65
C ASP A 109 -6.84 -30.28 -0.34
N LYS A 110 -7.97 -30.32 0.38
CA LYS A 110 -8.11 -29.77 1.73
C LYS A 110 -7.20 -30.44 2.78
N ALA A 111 -6.58 -31.59 2.49
CA ALA A 111 -5.59 -32.21 3.36
C ALA A 111 -4.17 -31.66 3.15
N GLY A 112 -3.97 -30.85 2.10
CA GLY A 112 -2.65 -30.34 1.71
C GLY A 112 -1.84 -31.32 0.87
N ILE A 113 -2.48 -32.28 0.20
CA ILE A 113 -1.83 -33.22 -0.70
C ILE A 113 -1.79 -32.62 -2.09
N LEU A 114 -0.57 -32.48 -2.63
CA LEU A 114 -0.30 -32.02 -3.99
C LEU A 114 -0.20 -33.21 -4.94
N GLU A 115 -0.90 -33.12 -6.08
CA GLU A 115 -0.84 -34.14 -7.11
C GLU A 115 -0.69 -33.56 -8.51
N TYR A 116 0.10 -34.26 -9.31
CA TYR A 116 0.40 -33.94 -10.70
C TYR A 116 -0.34 -34.91 -11.62
N TRP A 117 -0.96 -34.37 -12.65
CA TRP A 117 -1.65 -35.13 -13.68
C TRP A 117 -1.62 -34.34 -14.98
N THR A 118 -1.79 -35.02 -16.10
CA THR A 118 -1.63 -34.41 -17.43
C THR A 118 -2.97 -34.04 -18.07
N GLY A 119 -2.93 -33.28 -19.16
CA GLY A 119 -4.12 -32.93 -19.92
C GLY A 119 -4.69 -34.08 -20.78
N PRO A 120 -5.65 -33.76 -21.67
CA PRO A 120 -6.33 -34.73 -22.52
C PRO A 120 -5.40 -35.54 -23.44
N LYS A 121 -4.32 -34.93 -23.94
CA LYS A 121 -3.36 -35.59 -24.87
C LYS A 121 -2.74 -36.88 -24.34
N THR A 122 -2.55 -36.97 -23.03
CA THR A 122 -1.87 -38.08 -22.36
C THR A 122 -2.80 -38.79 -21.37
N GLU A 123 -4.11 -38.70 -21.62
CA GLU A 123 -5.16 -39.43 -20.89
C GLU A 123 -5.13 -39.21 -19.37
N TYR A 124 -4.80 -38.01 -18.90
CA TYR A 124 -4.89 -37.65 -17.47
C TYR A 124 -4.00 -38.49 -16.53
N LYS A 125 -2.95 -39.11 -17.08
CA LYS A 125 -1.99 -39.92 -16.33
C LYS A 125 -0.92 -39.06 -15.64
N PHE A 126 -0.14 -39.69 -14.77
CA PHE A 126 1.03 -39.06 -14.16
C PHE A 126 2.05 -38.64 -15.25
N PRO A 127 2.54 -37.39 -15.22
CA PRO A 127 3.42 -36.85 -16.25
C PRO A 127 4.80 -37.51 -16.27
N LYS A 128 5.29 -37.83 -17.48
CA LYS A 128 6.64 -38.39 -17.70
C LYS A 128 7.78 -37.36 -17.63
N CYS A 129 7.44 -36.06 -17.67
CA CYS A 129 8.44 -34.98 -17.67
C CYS A 129 9.05 -34.73 -16.28
N ILE A 130 8.39 -35.22 -15.23
CA ILE A 130 8.78 -35.11 -13.83
C ILE A 130 9.97 -36.05 -13.55
N SER A 131 10.92 -35.60 -12.74
CA SER A 131 12.17 -36.33 -12.48
C SER A 131 12.13 -37.27 -11.26
N PHE A 132 10.99 -37.38 -10.59
CA PHE A 132 10.80 -38.27 -9.45
C PHE A 132 9.70 -39.27 -9.75
N GLU A 133 9.91 -40.52 -9.33
CA GLU A 133 8.93 -41.60 -9.44
C GLU A 133 8.19 -41.83 -8.12
N SER A 134 8.88 -41.60 -6.99
CA SER A 134 8.30 -41.69 -5.65
C SER A 134 8.05 -40.31 -5.06
N LYS A 135 6.88 -40.13 -4.43
CA LYS A 135 6.55 -38.91 -3.69
C LYS A 135 7.42 -38.74 -2.43
N LEU A 136 8.08 -39.80 -1.94
CA LEU A 136 8.98 -39.74 -0.78
C LEU A 136 10.27 -38.94 -1.06
N ASP A 137 10.68 -38.87 -2.33
CA ASP A 137 11.89 -38.14 -2.74
C ASP A 137 11.64 -36.62 -2.92
N THR A 138 10.42 -36.18 -2.60
CA THR A 138 9.91 -34.83 -2.81
C THR A 138 9.44 -34.19 -1.51
N ASP A 139 9.33 -32.86 -1.52
CA ASP A 139 8.81 -32.10 -0.37
C ASP A 139 7.32 -31.77 -0.54
N LEU A 140 6.60 -32.52 -1.38
CA LEU A 140 5.19 -32.26 -1.69
C LEU A 140 4.25 -32.52 -0.50
N PHE A 141 4.71 -33.29 0.49
CA PHE A 141 3.99 -33.55 1.73
C PHE A 141 4.18 -32.46 2.81
N GLU A 142 4.94 -31.40 2.51
CA GLU A 142 5.22 -30.33 3.48
C GLU A 142 3.95 -29.65 4.02
N PHE A 143 2.91 -29.49 3.18
CA PHE A 143 1.62 -28.93 3.60
C PHE A 143 0.87 -29.86 4.55
N ALA A 144 0.76 -31.14 4.17
CA ALA A 144 0.13 -32.17 4.99
C ALA A 144 0.85 -32.38 6.33
N LYS A 145 2.19 -32.34 6.33
CA LYS A 145 3.03 -32.41 7.54
C LYS A 145 2.73 -31.26 8.51
N ASN A 146 2.53 -30.06 7.98
CA ASN A 146 2.17 -28.87 8.75
C ASN A 146 0.66 -28.75 9.00
N LYS A 147 -0.15 -29.73 8.58
CA LYS A 147 -1.63 -29.73 8.68
C LYS A 147 -2.27 -28.48 8.09
N THR A 148 -1.73 -28.02 6.96
CA THR A 148 -2.16 -26.82 6.25
C THR A 148 -2.46 -27.16 4.80
N TYR A 149 -3.21 -26.30 4.11
CA TYR A 149 -3.41 -26.39 2.67
C TYR A 149 -3.16 -25.03 2.01
N PRO A 150 -2.76 -25.00 0.74
CA PRO A 150 -2.55 -23.76 0.00
C PRO A 150 -3.88 -23.07 -0.32
N CYS A 151 -3.87 -21.75 -0.18
CA CYS A 151 -4.96 -20.82 -0.52
C CYS A 151 -4.73 -20.16 -1.89
N GLY A 152 -3.46 -20.01 -2.29
CA GLY A 152 -3.07 -19.53 -3.61
C GLY A 152 -1.96 -20.39 -4.22
N LEU A 153 -2.01 -20.60 -5.54
CA LEU A 153 -1.01 -21.33 -6.30
C LEU A 153 -0.75 -20.58 -7.61
N ALA A 154 0.51 -20.42 -7.99
CA ALA A 154 0.90 -19.93 -9.29
C ALA A 154 2.11 -20.70 -9.81
N VAL A 155 2.16 -20.85 -11.13
CA VAL A 155 3.28 -21.44 -11.86
C VAL A 155 4.06 -20.30 -12.51
N SER A 156 5.37 -20.38 -12.46
CA SER A 156 6.25 -19.44 -13.15
C SER A 156 6.06 -19.51 -14.67
N PRO A 157 6.23 -18.42 -15.42
CA PRO A 157 6.08 -18.42 -16.88
C PRO A 157 7.03 -19.40 -17.60
N ASP A 158 8.21 -19.67 -17.04
CA ASP A 158 9.15 -20.65 -17.56
C ASP A 158 8.76 -22.12 -17.23
N GLY A 159 7.71 -22.30 -16.43
CA GLY A 159 7.19 -23.58 -15.97
C GLY A 159 8.08 -24.32 -14.97
N LYS A 160 9.29 -23.84 -14.67
CA LYS A 160 10.30 -24.58 -13.88
C LYS A 160 10.00 -24.55 -12.40
N ARG A 161 9.29 -23.53 -11.94
CA ARG A 161 8.94 -23.31 -10.53
C ARG A 161 7.45 -23.10 -10.36
N PHE A 162 6.97 -23.39 -9.16
CA PHE A 162 5.66 -22.94 -8.72
C PHE A 162 5.76 -22.43 -7.30
N ALA A 163 4.89 -21.50 -6.95
CA ALA A 163 4.82 -20.90 -5.64
C ALA A 163 3.41 -21.01 -5.10
N SER A 164 3.31 -21.15 -3.79
CA SER A 164 2.05 -21.30 -3.08
C SER A 164 2.04 -20.45 -1.83
N LEU A 165 0.88 -19.87 -1.55
CA LEU A 165 0.56 -19.25 -0.27
C LEU A 165 -0.39 -20.17 0.49
N SER A 166 -0.10 -20.45 1.76
CA SER A 166 -0.89 -21.37 2.60
C SER A 166 -1.50 -20.69 3.82
N GLY A 167 -2.45 -21.40 4.45
CA GLY A 167 -3.17 -20.94 5.65
C GLY A 167 -2.28 -20.55 6.82
N ASP A 168 -1.06 -21.10 6.90
CA ASP A 168 -0.04 -20.74 7.91
C ASP A 168 0.71 -19.44 7.59
N ARG A 169 0.31 -18.69 6.56
CA ARG A 169 0.92 -17.43 6.12
C ARG A 169 2.40 -17.59 5.73
N LYS A 170 2.78 -18.79 5.27
CA LYS A 170 4.08 -19.03 4.66
C LYS A 170 3.94 -19.12 3.15
N VAL A 171 4.89 -18.51 2.46
CA VAL A 171 5.03 -18.67 1.01
C VAL A 171 6.09 -19.73 0.75
N ARG A 172 5.71 -20.78 0.04
CA ARG A 172 6.61 -21.88 -0.32
C ARG A 172 6.81 -21.89 -1.82
N VAL A 173 8.05 -21.98 -2.25
CA VAL A 173 8.44 -22.05 -3.66
C VAL A 173 9.08 -23.41 -3.90
N PHE A 174 8.62 -24.11 -4.92
CA PHE A 174 9.07 -25.45 -5.27
C PHE A 174 9.62 -25.46 -6.69
N ASN A 175 10.53 -26.39 -6.94
CA ASN A 175 10.90 -26.77 -8.30
C ASN A 175 9.85 -27.72 -8.85
N PHE A 176 9.28 -27.39 -10.00
CA PHE A 176 8.19 -28.14 -10.63
C PHE A 176 8.60 -29.57 -10.98
N ARG A 177 9.78 -29.72 -11.60
CA ARG A 177 10.25 -31.02 -12.10
C ARG A 177 10.67 -31.98 -10.99
N THR A 178 11.31 -31.48 -9.94
CA THR A 178 11.84 -32.30 -8.84
C THR A 178 10.88 -32.42 -7.67
N GLY A 179 9.85 -31.57 -7.58
CA GLY A 179 8.94 -31.54 -6.43
C GLY A 179 9.62 -31.11 -5.12
N LYS A 180 10.88 -30.67 -5.17
CA LYS A 180 11.64 -30.26 -3.99
C LYS A 180 11.41 -28.80 -3.66
N LEU A 181 11.41 -28.52 -2.36
CA LEU A 181 11.26 -27.17 -1.83
C LEU A 181 12.51 -26.37 -2.18
N TYR A 182 12.30 -25.24 -2.83
CA TYR A 182 13.36 -24.31 -3.20
C TYR A 182 13.58 -23.27 -2.10
N ARG A 183 12.50 -22.60 -1.67
CA ARG A 183 12.55 -21.54 -0.65
C ARG A 183 11.26 -21.45 0.15
N VAL A 184 11.36 -20.94 1.37
CA VAL A 184 10.23 -20.61 2.25
C VAL A 184 10.38 -19.17 2.75
N PHE A 185 9.31 -18.40 2.64
CA PHE A 185 9.19 -17.07 3.23
C PHE A 185 8.16 -17.12 4.36
N ASP A 186 8.57 -16.66 5.54
CA ASP A 186 7.72 -16.61 6.72
C ASP A 186 7.08 -15.22 6.84
N GLU A 187 5.77 -15.16 6.66
CA GLU A 187 4.95 -13.94 6.83
C GLU A 187 3.93 -14.12 7.97
N THR A 188 4.29 -14.92 8.98
CA THR A 188 3.45 -15.11 10.16
C THR A 188 3.27 -13.81 10.96
N LEU A 189 2.15 -13.73 11.69
CA LEU A 189 1.85 -12.57 12.54
C LEU A 189 2.88 -12.39 13.67
N GLN A 190 3.46 -13.49 14.16
CA GLN A 190 4.54 -13.47 15.15
C GLN A 190 5.76 -12.72 14.59
N ARG A 191 6.18 -13.05 13.37
CA ARG A 191 7.29 -12.40 12.69
C ARG A 191 7.04 -10.90 12.52
N PHE A 192 5.84 -10.49 12.10
CA PHE A 192 5.50 -9.07 12.00
C PHE A 192 5.52 -8.34 13.34
N THR A 193 5.08 -9.00 14.41
CA THR A 193 5.11 -8.41 15.77
C THR A 193 6.55 -8.21 16.26
N GLU A 194 7.44 -9.16 15.99
CA GLU A 194 8.88 -9.01 16.30
C GLU A 194 9.56 -7.93 15.46
N LEU A 195 9.23 -7.88 14.16
CA LEU A 195 9.73 -6.83 13.28
C LEU A 195 9.29 -5.45 13.76
N GLN A 196 8.04 -5.28 14.17
CA GLN A 196 7.52 -4.02 14.70
C GLN A 196 8.23 -3.58 15.99
N LYS A 197 8.65 -4.52 16.85
CA LYS A 197 9.41 -4.23 18.08
C LYS A 197 10.84 -3.78 17.80
N THR A 198 11.46 -4.29 16.74
CA THR A 198 12.85 -3.99 16.39
C THR A 198 12.95 -2.73 15.54
N VAL A 199 12.13 -2.63 14.50
CA VAL A 199 12.05 -1.47 13.61
C VAL A 199 10.57 -1.17 13.37
N LEU A 200 10.15 0.00 13.85
CA LEU A 200 8.77 0.45 13.68
C LEU A 200 8.44 0.53 12.18
N GLN A 201 7.59 -0.37 11.69
CA GLN A 201 7.22 -0.43 10.26
C GLN A 201 6.06 0.51 9.96
N LEU A 202 5.11 0.61 10.88
CA LEU A 202 3.91 1.44 10.83
C LEU A 202 3.68 2.08 12.20
N PRO A 203 2.92 3.20 12.28
CA PRO A 203 2.45 3.71 13.56
C PRO A 203 1.70 2.64 14.36
N ASN A 204 1.88 2.61 15.68
CA ASN A 204 1.34 1.54 16.54
C ASN A 204 -0.19 1.39 16.42
N MET A 205 -0.92 2.50 16.27
CA MET A 205 -2.37 2.49 16.11
C MET A 205 -2.78 1.77 14.82
N GLU A 206 -2.12 2.08 13.71
CA GLU A 206 -2.42 1.46 12.41
C GLU A 206 -2.02 -0.01 12.38
N PHE A 207 -0.84 -0.33 12.93
CA PHE A 207 -0.40 -1.72 13.08
C PHE A 207 -1.41 -2.56 13.88
N GLY A 208 -1.94 -2.01 14.97
CA GLY A 208 -2.98 -2.66 15.78
C GLY A 208 -4.28 -2.91 15.01
N ARG A 209 -4.72 -1.94 14.20
CA ARG A 209 -5.91 -2.08 13.34
C ARG A 209 -5.72 -3.18 12.29
N ARG A 210 -4.59 -3.20 11.59
CA ARG A 210 -4.28 -4.25 10.59
C ARG A 210 -4.17 -5.63 11.24
N LEU A 211 -3.62 -5.71 12.45
CA LEU A 211 -3.52 -6.98 13.19
C LEU A 211 -4.90 -7.50 13.59
N ALA A 212 -5.84 -6.61 13.93
CA ALA A 212 -7.21 -6.99 14.24
C ALA A 212 -7.94 -7.55 13.00
N VAL A 213 -7.73 -6.95 11.82
CA VAL A 213 -8.27 -7.48 10.55
C VAL A 213 -7.72 -8.87 10.26
N GLU A 214 -6.43 -9.10 10.50
CA GLU A 214 -5.85 -10.44 10.29
C GLU A 214 -6.41 -11.50 11.23
N ARG A 215 -6.66 -11.14 12.50
CA ARG A 215 -7.34 -12.03 13.46
C ARG A 215 -8.80 -12.30 13.08
N GLU A 216 -9.45 -11.38 12.37
CA GLU A 216 -10.78 -11.60 11.80
C GLU A 216 -10.74 -12.57 10.61
N LEU A 217 -9.74 -12.43 9.73
CA LEU A 217 -9.52 -13.34 8.61
C LEU A 217 -9.26 -14.78 9.08
N ASP A 218 -8.46 -14.96 10.14
CA ASP A 218 -8.20 -16.29 10.71
C ASP A 218 -9.47 -17.00 11.20
N LYS A 219 -10.50 -16.25 11.62
CA LYS A 219 -11.79 -16.81 12.09
C LYS A 219 -12.72 -17.21 10.95
N THR A 220 -12.56 -16.60 9.78
CA THR A 220 -13.53 -16.73 8.69
C THR A 220 -13.18 -17.85 7.70
N GLU A 221 -12.03 -18.53 7.86
CA GLU A 221 -11.49 -19.54 6.92
C GLU A 221 -11.49 -19.04 5.45
N ILE A 222 -11.45 -17.72 5.23
CA ILE A 222 -11.44 -17.11 3.91
C ILE A 222 -10.03 -17.23 3.33
N ASN A 223 -9.97 -17.43 2.01
CA ASN A 223 -8.73 -17.46 1.24
C ASN A 223 -7.86 -16.22 1.53
N LEU A 224 -6.68 -16.40 2.13
CA LEU A 224 -5.76 -15.34 2.56
C LEU A 224 -5.19 -14.48 1.41
N GLY A 225 -5.39 -14.93 0.18
CA GLY A 225 -4.99 -14.26 -1.05
C GLY A 225 -4.38 -15.23 -2.06
N ASN A 226 -4.10 -14.72 -3.27
CA ASN A 226 -3.35 -15.48 -4.27
C ASN A 226 -1.88 -15.03 -4.31
N ILE A 227 -1.09 -15.78 -5.08
CA ILE A 227 0.30 -15.49 -5.40
C ILE A 227 0.42 -15.42 -6.92
N ILE A 228 1.31 -14.56 -7.41
CA ILE A 228 1.58 -14.40 -8.85
C ILE A 228 3.08 -14.30 -9.10
N PHE A 229 3.48 -14.68 -10.30
CA PHE A 229 4.83 -14.45 -10.83
C PHE A 229 4.81 -13.26 -11.77
N ASP A 230 5.95 -12.60 -11.89
CA ASP A 230 6.21 -11.69 -13.01
C ASP A 230 6.54 -12.48 -14.29
N GLU A 231 6.48 -11.80 -15.44
CA GLU A 231 6.81 -12.35 -16.76
C GLU A 231 8.24 -12.92 -16.83
N SER A 232 9.17 -12.39 -16.04
CA SER A 232 10.54 -12.92 -15.98
C SER A 232 10.65 -14.24 -15.20
N GLY A 233 9.69 -14.54 -14.33
CA GLY A 233 9.68 -15.71 -13.45
C GLY A 233 10.63 -15.62 -12.25
N TYR A 234 11.31 -14.49 -12.05
CA TYR A 234 12.24 -14.27 -10.93
C TYR A 234 11.61 -13.55 -9.75
N ILE A 235 10.51 -12.84 -9.95
CA ILE A 235 9.85 -12.05 -8.92
C ILE A 235 8.51 -12.71 -8.60
N ILE A 236 8.25 -12.88 -7.31
CA ILE A 236 6.95 -13.28 -6.81
C ILE A 236 6.27 -12.08 -6.15
N LEU A 237 4.96 -11.96 -6.36
CA LEU A 237 4.12 -11.00 -5.67
C LEU A 237 3.03 -11.74 -4.92
N TYR A 238 2.85 -11.39 -3.65
CA TYR A 238 1.83 -11.96 -2.79
C TYR A 238 1.34 -10.92 -1.78
N SER A 239 0.11 -11.11 -1.31
CA SER A 239 -0.52 -10.22 -0.34
C SER A 239 -0.08 -10.55 1.09
N THR A 240 0.13 -9.50 1.89
CA THR A 240 0.51 -9.58 3.30
C THR A 240 -0.24 -8.53 4.12
N MET A 241 -0.10 -8.59 5.45
CA MET A 241 -0.64 -7.59 6.38
C MET A 241 -0.15 -6.16 6.08
N LEU A 242 1.10 -6.00 5.64
CA LEU A 242 1.68 -4.69 5.35
C LEU A 242 1.29 -4.15 3.96
N GLY A 243 0.79 -5.00 3.07
CA GLY A 243 0.51 -4.67 1.67
C GLY A 243 0.97 -5.78 0.74
N ILE A 244 1.23 -5.44 -0.52
CA ILE A 244 1.66 -6.40 -1.54
C ILE A 244 3.18 -6.45 -1.57
N LYS A 245 3.76 -7.60 -1.26
CA LYS A 245 5.21 -7.75 -1.15
C LYS A 245 5.76 -8.29 -2.46
N MET A 246 6.79 -7.62 -2.99
CA MET A 246 7.52 -8.06 -4.18
C MET A 246 8.86 -8.64 -3.75
N VAL A 247 9.08 -9.93 -3.99
CA VAL A 247 10.30 -10.62 -3.57
C VAL A 247 11.00 -11.21 -4.77
N ASN A 248 12.30 -10.91 -4.90
CA ASN A 248 13.15 -11.53 -5.90
C ASN A 248 13.67 -12.88 -5.39
N LEU A 249 13.37 -13.95 -6.12
CA LEU A 249 13.74 -15.33 -5.77
C LEU A 249 15.23 -15.62 -5.89
N TYR A 250 15.95 -14.88 -6.74
CA TYR A 250 17.38 -15.05 -6.96
C TYR A 250 18.19 -14.37 -5.86
N THR A 251 17.93 -13.08 -5.60
CA THR A 251 18.65 -12.31 -4.59
C THR A 251 18.13 -12.54 -3.17
N ASN A 252 16.96 -13.15 -3.03
CA ASN A 252 16.27 -13.38 -1.75
C ASN A 252 15.99 -12.08 -0.98
N ARG A 253 15.77 -10.98 -1.71
CA ARG A 253 15.48 -9.67 -1.14
C ARG A 253 14.06 -9.23 -1.49
N CYS A 254 13.40 -8.61 -0.52
CA CYS A 254 12.18 -7.85 -0.76
C CYS A 254 12.56 -6.58 -1.52
N ILE A 255 12.02 -6.42 -2.73
CA ILE A 255 12.28 -5.26 -3.59
C ILE A 255 11.49 -4.06 -3.07
N LYS A 256 10.17 -4.22 -2.92
CA LYS A 256 9.25 -3.18 -2.50
C LYS A 256 7.99 -3.79 -1.86
N ILE A 257 7.36 -3.03 -0.97
CA ILE A 257 6.04 -3.33 -0.43
C ILE A 257 5.08 -2.27 -0.97
N MET A 258 4.19 -2.66 -1.87
CA MET A 258 3.20 -1.77 -2.48
C MET A 258 1.96 -1.69 -1.57
N GLY A 259 1.30 -0.53 -1.56
CA GLY A 259 0.13 -0.30 -0.70
C GLY A 259 0.45 -0.24 0.80
N LYS A 260 1.73 -0.06 1.19
CA LYS A 260 2.11 0.16 2.59
C LYS A 260 1.44 1.40 3.22
N PRO A 261 1.33 2.57 2.56
CA PRO A 261 0.66 3.73 3.15
C PRO A 261 -0.88 3.62 3.13
N GLU A 262 -1.41 2.68 2.35
CA GLU A 262 -2.86 2.49 2.20
C GLU A 262 -3.38 1.63 3.35
N ASN A 263 -4.48 2.05 3.98
CA ASN A 263 -5.16 1.24 4.98
C ASN A 263 -6.05 0.17 4.32
N ILE A 264 -5.42 -0.73 3.56
CA ILE A 264 -6.09 -1.82 2.86
C ILE A 264 -5.43 -3.16 3.20
N ARG A 265 -6.23 -4.22 3.22
CA ARG A 265 -5.73 -5.61 3.20
C ARG A 265 -5.95 -6.18 1.80
N PRO A 266 -4.93 -6.20 0.93
CA PRO A 266 -5.05 -6.75 -0.42
C PRO A 266 -5.38 -8.23 -0.36
N MET A 267 -6.25 -8.75 -1.23
CA MET A 267 -6.65 -10.16 -1.23
C MET A 267 -6.18 -10.85 -2.52
N GLN A 268 -6.85 -10.57 -3.64
CA GLN A 268 -6.48 -11.11 -4.95
C GLN A 268 -5.64 -10.09 -5.71
N LEU A 269 -4.62 -10.60 -6.39
CA LEU A 269 -3.64 -9.87 -7.19
C LEU A 269 -3.73 -10.33 -8.64
N ALA A 270 -3.62 -9.39 -9.57
CA ALA A 270 -3.41 -9.66 -10.98
C ALA A 270 -2.38 -8.67 -11.53
N LEU A 271 -1.43 -9.15 -12.31
CA LEU A 271 -0.39 -8.31 -12.89
C LEU A 271 -0.55 -8.26 -14.40
N PHE A 272 -0.53 -7.05 -14.93
CA PHE A 272 -0.54 -6.79 -16.36
C PHE A 272 0.76 -6.07 -16.73
N GLN A 273 1.62 -6.70 -17.53
CA GLN A 273 2.89 -6.12 -17.98
C GLN A 273 2.91 -5.83 -19.49
N GLY A 274 1.80 -6.09 -20.17
CA GLY A 274 1.65 -5.87 -21.60
C GLY A 274 1.39 -4.41 -21.99
N LYS A 275 1.32 -4.16 -23.30
CA LYS A 275 0.86 -2.88 -23.86
C LYS A 275 -0.65 -2.96 -24.15
N ALA A 276 -1.45 -2.09 -23.54
CA ALA A 276 -2.90 -2.02 -23.78
C ALA A 276 -3.26 -1.60 -25.22
N ARG A 277 -2.37 -0.84 -25.90
CA ARG A 277 -2.45 -0.54 -27.33
C ARG A 277 -1.17 -1.01 -28.02
N LYS A 278 -1.30 -1.91 -29.00
CA LYS A 278 -0.18 -2.26 -29.89
C LYS A 278 0.07 -1.08 -30.84
N THR A 279 1.21 -0.41 -30.69
CA THR A 279 1.71 0.50 -31.74
C THR A 279 2.09 -0.32 -32.97
N THR A 280 1.75 0.17 -34.16
CA THR A 280 1.93 -0.52 -35.45
C THR A 280 3.39 -0.69 -35.87
N ALA A 281 4.34 -0.07 -35.18
CA ALA A 281 5.76 -0.19 -35.48
C ALA A 281 6.41 -1.27 -34.59
N ALA A 282 6.93 -2.33 -35.23
CA ALA A 282 7.82 -3.27 -34.57
C ALA A 282 9.14 -2.56 -34.22
N LEU A 283 9.52 -2.59 -32.94
CA LEU A 283 10.79 -2.06 -32.47
C LEU A 283 11.89 -3.10 -32.73
N THR A 284 13.02 -2.66 -33.28
CA THR A 284 14.20 -3.51 -33.41
C THR A 284 14.87 -3.67 -32.04
N VAL A 285 15.47 -4.84 -31.79
CA VAL A 285 16.16 -5.16 -30.52
C VAL A 285 17.25 -4.13 -30.18
N GLU A 286 17.91 -3.57 -31.18
CA GLU A 286 18.92 -2.52 -31.05
C GLU A 286 18.33 -1.16 -30.63
N MET A 287 17.10 -0.84 -31.07
CA MET A 287 16.40 0.37 -30.67
C MET A 287 15.88 0.29 -29.22
N GLU A 288 15.49 -0.90 -28.72
CA GLU A 288 15.07 -1.10 -27.32
C GLU A 288 16.22 -1.02 -26.32
N ALA A 289 17.44 -1.40 -26.74
CA ALA A 289 18.64 -1.34 -25.91
C ALA A 289 19.22 0.09 -25.77
N SER A 290 18.78 1.04 -26.60
CA SER A 290 19.23 2.43 -26.54
C SER A 290 18.57 3.20 -25.39
N GLU A 291 19.36 3.86 -24.54
CA GLU A 291 18.89 4.72 -23.44
C GLU A 291 18.34 6.06 -23.97
N ASN A 292 17.33 6.00 -24.83
CA ASN A 292 16.66 7.19 -25.36
C ASN A 292 15.49 7.62 -24.43
N PRO A 293 15.47 8.87 -23.93
CA PRO A 293 14.40 9.36 -23.03
C PRO A 293 12.99 9.30 -23.64
N THR A 294 12.87 9.44 -24.96
CA THR A 294 11.60 9.32 -25.71
C THR A 294 11.07 7.89 -25.75
N MET A 295 11.94 6.89 -25.60
CA MET A 295 11.57 5.47 -25.56
C MET A 295 11.07 5.05 -24.18
N GLU A 296 11.53 5.69 -23.10
CA GLU A 296 11.01 5.42 -21.75
C GLU A 296 9.53 5.77 -21.59
N MET A 297 9.06 6.82 -22.30
CA MET A 297 7.63 7.15 -22.39
C MET A 297 6.79 6.05 -23.05
N ASN A 298 7.38 5.22 -23.92
CA ASN A 298 6.70 4.17 -24.68
C ASN A 298 6.88 2.76 -24.10
N ARG A 299 7.60 2.62 -22.97
CA ARG A 299 7.69 1.34 -22.26
C ARG A 299 6.33 0.99 -21.65
N PRO A 300 5.87 -0.28 -21.74
CA PRO A 300 4.65 -0.69 -21.05
C PRO A 300 4.80 -0.38 -19.57
N ASP A 301 3.78 0.23 -18.98
CA ASP A 301 3.73 0.45 -17.54
C ASP A 301 3.09 -0.79 -16.91
N PRO A 302 3.84 -1.61 -16.15
CA PRO A 302 3.28 -2.77 -15.50
C PRO A 302 2.29 -2.30 -14.43
N THR A 303 1.03 -2.69 -14.60
CA THR A 303 -0.05 -2.35 -13.68
C THR A 303 -0.41 -3.57 -12.85
N LEU A 304 -0.32 -3.40 -11.53
CA LEU A 304 -0.75 -4.38 -10.55
C LEU A 304 -2.16 -4.03 -10.08
N PHE A 305 -3.10 -4.94 -10.31
CA PHE A 305 -4.46 -4.85 -9.83
C PHE A 305 -4.59 -5.63 -8.54
N CYS A 306 -5.28 -5.08 -7.55
CA CYS A 306 -5.70 -5.85 -6.39
C CYS A 306 -7.11 -5.53 -5.90
N THR A 307 -7.74 -6.54 -5.30
CA THR A 307 -8.95 -6.37 -4.48
C THR A 307 -8.57 -6.24 -3.02
N ALA A 308 -9.42 -5.63 -2.18
CA ALA A 308 -9.19 -5.53 -0.75
C ALA A 308 -10.34 -6.10 0.07
N HIS A 309 -10.01 -6.63 1.26
CA HIS A 309 -10.98 -7.21 2.18
C HIS A 309 -12.01 -6.15 2.62
N LYS A 310 -13.31 -6.49 2.53
CA LYS A 310 -14.45 -5.62 2.85
C LYS A 310 -14.49 -4.28 2.11
N LYS A 311 -13.81 -4.17 0.96
CA LYS A 311 -13.86 -2.97 0.10
C LYS A 311 -14.34 -3.39 -1.29
N ASN A 312 -15.40 -2.74 -1.78
CA ASN A 312 -15.94 -2.97 -3.13
C ASN A 312 -15.21 -2.12 -4.17
N ARG A 313 -13.87 -2.16 -4.18
CA ARG A 313 -13.03 -1.36 -5.09
C ARG A 313 -11.86 -2.16 -5.63
N PHE A 314 -11.45 -1.82 -6.84
CA PHE A 314 -10.18 -2.25 -7.42
C PHE A 314 -9.13 -1.18 -7.16
N TYR A 315 -7.97 -1.62 -6.68
CA TYR A 315 -6.79 -0.77 -6.51
C TYR A 315 -5.82 -1.10 -7.63
N MET A 316 -5.23 -0.06 -8.21
CA MET A 316 -4.27 -0.16 -9.30
C MET A 316 -2.97 0.49 -8.86
N PHE A 317 -1.88 -0.26 -8.93
CA PHE A 317 -0.54 0.24 -8.66
C PHE A 317 0.25 0.23 -9.95
N THR A 318 0.83 1.38 -10.29
CA THR A 318 1.73 1.55 -11.43
C THR A 318 3.13 1.90 -10.92
N ARG A 319 4.09 2.11 -11.82
CA ARG A 319 5.45 2.53 -11.42
C ARG A 319 5.51 3.97 -10.92
N ARG A 320 4.55 4.80 -11.31
CA ARG A 320 4.50 6.23 -10.95
C ARG A 320 3.90 6.37 -9.57
N GLU A 321 4.60 7.05 -8.67
CA GLU A 321 4.00 7.40 -7.40
C GLU A 321 3.06 8.59 -7.59
N PRO A 322 2.00 8.72 -6.76
CA PRO A 322 1.08 9.86 -6.87
C PRO A 322 1.80 11.22 -6.86
N GLU A 323 2.94 11.31 -6.15
CA GLU A 323 3.77 12.50 -6.01
C GLU A 323 4.53 12.91 -7.29
N ASP A 324 4.77 11.97 -8.22
CA ASP A 324 5.49 12.24 -9.48
C ASP A 324 4.64 13.00 -10.51
N THR A 325 3.32 13.06 -10.29
CA THR A 325 2.39 13.74 -11.20
C THR A 325 2.39 15.24 -10.90
N LYS A 326 3.14 16.03 -11.69
CA LYS A 326 3.23 17.51 -11.56
C LYS A 326 1.91 18.27 -11.79
N SER A 327 0.82 17.59 -12.12
CA SER A 327 -0.48 18.21 -12.39
C SER A 327 -1.33 18.22 -11.12
N GLN A 328 -1.55 19.41 -10.57
CA GLN A 328 -2.47 19.69 -9.45
C GLN A 328 -3.95 19.35 -9.76
N GLU A 329 -4.27 18.89 -10.97
CA GLU A 329 -5.63 18.60 -11.44
C GLU A 329 -5.96 17.10 -11.57
N CYS A 330 -4.99 16.20 -11.37
CA CYS A 330 -5.29 14.77 -11.31
C CYS A 330 -5.48 14.37 -9.84
N ASP A 331 -6.74 14.32 -9.39
CA ASP A 331 -7.09 13.61 -8.16
C ASP A 331 -6.50 12.18 -8.24
N ARG A 332 -5.76 11.80 -7.20
CA ARG A 332 -5.07 10.51 -7.06
C ARG A 332 -6.00 9.31 -7.30
N ASP A 333 -7.28 9.47 -6.96
CA ASP A 333 -8.29 8.42 -7.03
C ASP A 333 -9.39 8.82 -8.03
N VAL A 334 -9.61 7.97 -9.04
CA VAL A 334 -10.77 8.08 -9.91
C VAL A 334 -11.93 7.34 -9.26
N PHE A 335 -12.86 8.09 -8.65
CA PHE A 335 -14.04 7.51 -8.00
C PHE A 335 -15.16 7.30 -9.01
N ASN A 336 -15.40 6.05 -9.39
CA ASN A 336 -16.60 5.69 -10.15
C ASN A 336 -17.87 5.65 -9.28
N GLU A 337 -17.73 5.55 -7.96
CA GLU A 337 -18.84 5.51 -6.99
C GLU A 337 -18.53 6.43 -5.78
N LYS A 338 -19.58 7.01 -5.17
CA LYS A 338 -19.42 7.88 -3.99
C LYS A 338 -18.79 7.09 -2.84
N PRO A 339 -17.68 7.57 -2.23
CA PRO A 339 -17.04 6.88 -1.14
C PRO A 339 -17.97 6.61 0.05
N SER A 340 -17.85 5.45 0.67
CA SER A 340 -18.57 5.16 1.92
C SER A 340 -18.04 6.05 3.05
N LYS A 341 -18.85 6.29 4.09
CA LYS A 341 -18.43 7.13 5.24
C LYS A 341 -17.14 6.61 5.89
N GLU A 342 -16.94 5.29 5.95
CA GLU A 342 -15.72 4.67 6.47
C GLU A 342 -14.50 4.93 5.57
N ASP A 343 -14.68 4.95 4.24
CA ASP A 343 -13.61 5.24 3.29
C ASP A 343 -13.15 6.70 3.41
N ILE A 344 -14.10 7.63 3.53
CA ILE A 344 -13.82 9.05 3.73
C ILE A 344 -12.97 9.23 4.98
N ILE A 345 -13.41 8.66 6.12
CA ILE A 345 -12.68 8.74 7.40
C ILE A 345 -11.27 8.13 7.29
N SER A 346 -11.13 6.99 6.63
CA SER A 346 -9.81 6.35 6.44
C SER A 346 -8.87 7.16 5.55
N SER A 347 -9.41 7.83 4.52
CA SER A 347 -8.63 8.71 3.64
C SER A 347 -8.20 9.99 4.35
N THR A 348 -9.05 10.59 5.19
CA THR A 348 -8.68 11.75 6.02
C THR A 348 -7.61 11.38 7.05
N GLU A 349 -7.64 10.17 7.63
CA GLU A 349 -6.63 9.70 8.57
C GLU A 349 -5.25 9.47 7.90
N THR A 350 -5.18 8.98 6.65
CA THR A 350 -3.90 8.81 5.92
C THR A 350 -3.23 10.12 5.51
N THR A 351 -3.98 11.23 5.43
CA THR A 351 -3.43 12.57 5.22
C THR A 351 -2.75 13.18 6.45
N ASN A 352 -2.76 12.50 7.61
CA ASN A 352 -1.92 12.87 8.76
C ASN A 352 -0.51 12.26 8.69
N MET A 353 0.01 11.99 7.49
CA MET A 353 1.44 12.19 7.27
C MET A 353 1.73 13.66 7.54
N GLN A 354 2.26 13.95 8.73
CA GLN A 354 2.68 15.28 9.16
C GLN A 354 3.46 15.95 8.03
N LYS A 355 2.85 16.88 7.29
CA LYS A 355 3.59 17.81 6.45
C LYS A 355 4.36 18.70 7.43
N ILE A 356 5.57 18.25 7.75
CA ILE A 356 6.52 19.04 8.51
C ILE A 356 6.93 20.17 7.57
N TYR A 357 6.44 21.36 7.87
CA TYR A 357 6.85 22.58 7.20
C TYR A 357 8.20 23.01 7.77
N ASP A 358 9.19 23.12 6.90
CA ASP A 358 10.54 23.49 7.30
C ASP A 358 10.72 25.01 7.28
N THR A 359 9.88 25.76 6.55
CA THR A 359 10.01 27.22 6.42
C THR A 359 8.66 27.95 6.47
N ALA A 360 8.67 29.18 6.97
CA ALA A 360 7.52 30.08 6.89
C ALA A 360 7.95 31.52 6.62
N ILE A 361 7.04 32.30 6.05
CA ILE A 361 7.21 33.72 5.75
C ILE A 361 6.08 34.48 6.43
N ILE A 362 6.43 35.32 7.39
CA ILE A 362 5.49 36.19 8.11
C ILE A 362 5.48 37.54 7.38
N HIS A 363 4.38 37.82 6.68
CA HIS A 363 4.17 39.10 6.01
C HIS A 363 3.65 40.10 7.05
N THR A 364 4.41 41.15 7.34
CA THR A 364 4.03 42.21 8.27
C THR A 364 3.82 43.53 7.55
N ALA A 365 3.18 44.50 8.21
CA ALA A 365 3.02 45.85 7.68
C ALA A 365 4.34 46.57 7.35
N LEU A 366 5.47 46.12 7.92
CA LEU A 366 6.80 46.71 7.73
C LEU A 366 7.73 45.85 6.85
N GLY A 367 7.23 44.74 6.29
CA GLY A 367 7.99 43.84 5.43
C GLY A 367 7.90 42.36 5.83
N ASP A 368 8.67 41.54 5.14
CA ASP A 368 8.60 40.07 5.28
C ASP A 368 9.70 39.53 6.19
N ILE A 369 9.31 38.62 7.09
CA ILE A 369 10.22 37.90 7.99
C ILE A 369 10.22 36.43 7.59
N HIS A 370 11.36 35.92 7.12
CA HIS A 370 11.51 34.52 6.73
C HIS A 370 12.13 33.72 7.88
N VAL A 371 11.48 32.63 8.25
CA VAL A 371 11.84 31.79 9.38
C VAL A 371 12.06 30.34 8.95
N ASN A 372 13.10 29.72 9.51
CA ASN A 372 13.28 28.28 9.47
C ASN A 372 12.62 27.68 10.72
N LEU A 373 11.87 26.60 10.55
CA LEU A 373 11.14 25.92 11.61
C LEU A 373 11.86 24.61 11.96
N PHE A 374 11.81 24.22 13.24
CA PHE A 374 12.48 23.02 13.75
C PHE A 374 11.50 21.86 13.94
N GLY A 375 10.73 21.53 12.90
CA GLY A 375 9.61 20.58 13.03
C GLY A 375 10.01 19.13 13.34
N LYS A 376 11.27 18.75 13.09
CA LYS A 376 11.80 17.44 13.53
C LYS A 376 12.03 17.38 15.04
N ASP A 377 12.45 18.50 15.63
CA ASP A 377 12.81 18.58 17.03
C ASP A 377 11.59 18.88 17.90
N VAL A 378 10.73 19.80 17.46
CA VAL A 378 9.54 20.27 18.19
C VAL A 378 8.26 20.16 17.34
N PRO A 379 7.81 18.92 17.03
CA PRO A 379 6.73 18.67 16.08
C PRO A 379 5.40 19.31 16.49
N LYS A 380 5.02 19.28 17.77
CA LYS A 380 3.71 19.83 18.21
C LYS A 380 3.70 21.35 18.10
N THR A 381 4.80 21.99 18.48
CA THR A 381 4.90 23.45 18.44
C THR A 381 4.86 23.97 17.00
N VAL A 382 5.60 23.32 16.09
CA VAL A 382 5.60 23.68 14.66
C VAL A 382 4.26 23.36 14.01
N GLU A 383 3.62 22.25 14.35
CA GLU A 383 2.27 21.91 13.88
C GLU A 383 1.25 23.00 14.28
N ASN A 384 1.24 23.38 15.56
CA ASN A 384 0.37 24.43 16.08
C ASN A 384 0.56 25.75 15.30
N PHE A 385 1.80 26.20 15.14
CA PHE A 385 2.11 27.41 14.38
C PHE A 385 1.67 27.32 12.90
N CYS A 386 1.98 26.22 12.22
CA CYS A 386 1.71 26.07 10.78
C CYS A 386 0.23 25.95 10.47
N VAL A 387 -0.53 25.25 11.33
CA VAL A 387 -1.98 25.10 11.17
C VAL A 387 -2.68 26.43 11.45
N HIS A 388 -2.29 27.17 12.49
CA HIS A 388 -2.80 28.53 12.71
C HIS A 388 -2.50 29.46 11.52
N ALA A 389 -1.27 29.42 11.00
CA ALA A 389 -0.88 30.21 9.84
C ALA A 389 -1.75 29.90 8.60
N LYS A 390 -1.97 28.62 8.29
CA LYS A 390 -2.82 28.19 7.17
C LYS A 390 -4.28 28.58 7.32
N ASN A 391 -4.81 28.50 8.53
CA ASN A 391 -6.19 28.89 8.82
C ASN A 391 -6.38 30.42 8.78
N GLY A 392 -5.31 31.18 8.50
CA GLY A 392 -5.33 32.64 8.53
C GLY A 392 -5.53 33.19 9.94
N TYR A 393 -5.28 32.39 10.98
CA TYR A 393 -5.51 32.78 12.37
C TYR A 393 -4.71 34.03 12.73
N PHE A 394 -3.43 34.08 12.35
CA PHE A 394 -2.56 35.22 12.62
C PHE A 394 -2.86 36.48 11.79
N ASN A 395 -3.77 36.42 10.82
CA ASN A 395 -4.06 37.55 9.94
C ASN A 395 -4.71 38.68 10.76
N GLY A 396 -4.12 39.88 10.70
CA GLY A 396 -4.56 41.05 11.44
C GLY A 396 -4.05 41.12 12.89
N HIS A 397 -3.33 40.11 13.39
CA HIS A 397 -2.79 40.14 14.75
C HIS A 397 -1.73 41.22 14.90
N ILE A 398 -1.76 41.93 16.03
CA ILE A 398 -0.81 43.00 16.33
C ILE A 398 0.41 42.47 17.10
N PHE A 399 1.53 43.17 16.98
CA PHE A 399 2.63 43.07 17.93
C PHE A 399 2.26 43.85 19.20
N HIS A 400 1.56 43.18 20.12
CA HIS A 400 0.98 43.82 21.31
C HIS A 400 2.02 44.16 22.38
N ARG A 401 3.23 43.57 22.31
CA ARG A 401 4.32 43.85 23.24
C ARG A 401 5.66 43.87 22.51
N VAL A 402 6.37 44.99 22.63
CA VAL A 402 7.65 45.26 21.96
C VAL A 402 8.62 45.87 22.98
N ILE A 403 9.68 45.14 23.32
CA ILE A 403 10.69 45.59 24.29
C ILE A 403 12.02 45.77 23.56
N LYS A 404 12.48 47.01 23.48
CA LYS A 404 13.72 47.38 22.79
C LYS A 404 14.91 46.62 23.38
N GLY A 405 15.65 45.91 22.53
CA GLY A 405 16.82 45.12 22.92
C GLY A 405 16.52 43.77 23.59
N PHE A 406 15.25 43.37 23.66
CA PHE A 406 14.84 42.09 24.25
C PHE A 406 14.05 41.22 23.26
N MET A 407 12.78 41.52 23.02
CA MET A 407 11.93 40.73 22.11
C MET A 407 10.74 41.51 21.56
N ILE A 408 10.18 40.99 20.47
CA ILE A 408 8.88 41.38 19.92
C ILE A 408 7.90 40.20 20.06
N GLN A 409 6.70 40.43 20.58
CA GLN A 409 5.71 39.39 20.88
C GLN A 409 4.39 39.64 20.15
N THR A 410 3.80 38.55 19.65
CA THR A 410 2.56 38.55 18.87
C THR A 410 1.80 37.22 19.05
N GLY A 411 0.78 36.98 18.23
CA GLY A 411 0.00 35.72 18.26
C GLY A 411 -1.20 35.73 19.21
N ASP A 412 -1.56 36.88 19.78
CA ASP A 412 -2.79 37.05 20.57
C ASP A 412 -3.90 37.72 19.73
N PRO A 413 -5.07 37.07 19.52
CA PRO A 413 -6.20 37.66 18.82
C PRO A 413 -6.78 38.91 19.48
N THR A 414 -6.74 39.01 20.82
CA THR A 414 -7.27 40.18 21.54
C THR A 414 -6.26 41.31 21.63
N GLY A 415 -4.98 41.03 21.39
CA GLY A 415 -3.90 42.00 21.48
C GLY A 415 -3.67 42.58 22.87
N THR A 416 -4.03 41.81 23.91
CA THR A 416 -3.91 42.17 25.34
C THR A 416 -2.80 41.41 26.06
N GLY A 417 -2.26 40.36 25.45
CA GLY A 417 -1.27 39.43 26.01
C GLY A 417 -1.89 38.27 26.80
N THR A 418 -3.21 38.20 26.92
CA THR A 418 -3.93 37.21 27.74
C THR A 418 -4.75 36.21 26.94
N GLY A 419 -4.92 36.44 25.64
CA GLY A 419 -5.71 35.59 24.76
C GLY A 419 -4.85 34.63 23.93
N GLY A 420 -5.52 33.83 23.12
CA GLY A 420 -4.90 32.86 22.24
C GLY A 420 -4.96 31.44 22.78
N GLU A 421 -5.38 30.51 21.93
CA GLU A 421 -5.49 29.09 22.23
C GLU A 421 -4.76 28.31 21.15
N SER A 422 -4.30 27.10 21.48
CA SER A 422 -3.73 26.20 20.49
C SER A 422 -4.79 25.65 19.54
N ILE A 423 -4.34 25.01 18.46
CA ILE A 423 -5.21 24.32 17.50
C ILE A 423 -6.06 23.19 18.12
N TRP A 424 -5.74 22.76 19.33
CA TRP A 424 -6.45 21.72 20.07
C TRP A 424 -7.50 22.27 21.05
N GLY A 425 -7.74 23.59 21.07
CA GLY A 425 -8.77 24.23 21.89
C GLY A 425 -8.37 24.42 23.37
N GLY A 426 -7.08 24.57 23.65
CA GLY A 426 -6.54 24.77 24.99
C GLY A 426 -5.04 25.05 24.98
N GLU A 427 -4.36 24.77 26.10
CA GLU A 427 -2.91 24.85 26.23
C GLU A 427 -2.23 23.51 25.88
N PHE A 428 -0.95 23.55 25.47
CA PHE A 428 -0.16 22.34 25.21
C PHE A 428 1.23 22.36 25.88
N GLU A 429 1.82 21.17 25.99
CA GLU A 429 3.09 20.90 26.67
C GLU A 429 4.32 21.57 26.04
N ASP A 430 5.35 21.84 26.86
CA ASP A 430 6.62 22.38 26.39
C ASP A 430 7.50 21.31 25.72
N GLU A 431 8.19 21.70 24.65
CA GLU A 431 9.12 20.84 23.91
C GLU A 431 10.55 21.36 24.01
N PHE A 432 11.24 21.02 25.10
CA PHE A 432 12.64 21.41 25.27
C PHE A 432 13.60 20.43 24.61
N ARG A 433 14.63 20.95 23.95
CA ARG A 433 15.70 20.17 23.32
C ARG A 433 17.06 20.76 23.66
N PRO A 434 18.07 19.94 24.03
CA PRO A 434 19.40 20.45 24.38
C PRO A 434 20.08 21.29 23.28
N ASN A 435 19.71 21.04 22.01
CA ASN A 435 20.26 21.71 20.84
C ASN A 435 19.57 23.04 20.51
N LEU A 436 18.38 23.29 21.07
CA LEU A 436 17.57 24.47 20.79
C LEU A 436 17.64 25.43 21.99
N LYS A 437 18.42 26.50 21.83
CA LYS A 437 18.69 27.50 22.87
C LYS A 437 18.50 28.91 22.32
N HIS A 438 18.31 29.86 23.22
CA HIS A 438 18.31 31.29 22.94
C HIS A 438 19.74 31.86 22.91
N ASP A 439 20.66 31.14 22.25
CA ASP A 439 22.08 31.47 22.15
C ASP A 439 22.36 32.60 21.14
N ARG A 440 21.39 32.89 20.27
CA ARG A 440 21.50 33.86 19.17
C ARG A 440 20.26 34.74 19.10
N PRO A 441 20.41 35.99 18.61
CA PRO A 441 19.27 36.84 18.30
C PRO A 441 18.39 36.21 17.20
N TYR A 442 17.17 36.74 17.07
CA TYR A 442 16.18 36.34 16.09
C TYR A 442 15.71 34.88 16.22
N THR A 443 15.72 34.35 17.44
CA THR A 443 15.19 33.04 17.77
C THR A 443 13.68 33.16 18.03
N LEU A 444 12.89 32.26 17.42
CA LEU A 444 11.45 32.16 17.62
C LEU A 444 11.15 31.18 18.74
N SER A 445 10.33 31.62 19.70
CA SER A 445 9.93 30.79 20.84
C SER A 445 8.50 31.07 21.27
N MET A 446 7.83 30.07 21.84
CA MET A 446 6.45 30.20 22.34
C MET A 446 6.39 31.12 23.56
N ALA A 447 5.37 31.97 23.63
CA ALA A 447 5.04 32.71 24.84
C ALA A 447 4.06 31.87 25.68
N ASN A 448 4.41 31.63 26.94
CA ASN A 448 3.62 30.84 27.88
C ASN A 448 3.49 31.60 29.22
N ALA A 449 2.49 31.25 30.02
CA ALA A 449 2.23 31.84 31.35
C ALA A 449 2.84 31.01 32.50
N GLY A 450 3.57 29.95 32.15
CA GLY A 450 4.09 28.93 33.05
C GLY A 450 4.42 27.65 32.28
N ALA A 451 4.96 26.65 32.97
CA ALA A 451 5.30 25.36 32.34
C ALA A 451 4.05 24.70 31.74
N ASN A 452 4.16 24.24 30.49
CA ASN A 452 3.13 23.54 29.72
C ASN A 452 1.86 24.37 29.42
N THR A 453 2.00 25.69 29.31
CA THR A 453 0.88 26.62 29.03
C THR A 453 1.01 27.27 27.64
N ASN A 454 1.48 26.52 26.65
CA ASN A 454 1.65 27.06 25.29
C ASN A 454 0.29 27.20 24.61
N GLY A 455 0.01 28.38 24.05
CA GLY A 455 -1.19 28.67 23.26
C GLY A 455 -0.85 28.98 21.79
N SER A 456 -1.28 30.14 21.31
CA SER A 456 -0.94 30.64 19.96
C SER A 456 0.10 31.77 19.96
N GLN A 457 0.42 32.33 21.13
CA GLN A 457 1.36 33.44 21.25
C GLN A 457 2.82 33.00 21.09
N PHE A 458 3.62 33.82 20.41
CA PHE A 458 5.05 33.61 20.24
C PHE A 458 5.82 34.93 20.20
N PHE A 459 7.13 34.85 20.41
CA PHE A 459 8.03 35.99 20.35
C PHE A 459 9.29 35.72 19.53
N ILE A 460 9.89 36.81 19.05
CA ILE A 460 11.18 36.81 18.35
C ILE A 460 12.16 37.61 19.20
N THR A 461 13.28 36.98 19.57
CA THR A 461 14.33 37.66 20.35
C THR A 461 15.16 38.63 19.51
N LEU A 462 15.69 39.68 20.12
CA LEU A 462 16.60 40.65 19.48
C LEU A 462 18.04 40.48 19.95
N THR A 463 18.24 39.80 21.07
CA THR A 463 19.53 39.52 21.70
C THR A 463 19.56 38.06 22.17
N PRO A 464 20.74 37.49 22.49
CA PRO A 464 20.82 36.22 23.18
C PRO A 464 20.18 36.30 24.57
N THR A 465 19.26 35.39 24.89
CA THR A 465 18.47 35.39 26.13
C THR A 465 18.52 34.02 26.83
N PRO A 466 19.70 33.54 27.27
CA PRO A 466 19.86 32.18 27.80
C PRO A 466 19.04 31.89 29.08
N TRP A 467 18.57 32.92 29.79
CA TRP A 467 17.69 32.75 30.95
C TRP A 467 16.26 32.28 30.61
N LEU A 468 15.91 32.25 29.32
CA LEU A 468 14.67 31.70 28.77
C LEU A 468 14.81 30.22 28.36
N ASP A 469 16.03 29.67 28.35
CA ASP A 469 16.27 28.27 28.01
C ASP A 469 15.56 27.34 29.01
N ASN A 470 14.92 26.30 28.49
CA ASN A 470 14.07 25.36 29.25
C ASN A 470 12.88 26.00 29.98
N LYS A 471 12.49 27.23 29.60
CA LYS A 471 11.24 27.87 30.05
C LYS A 471 10.29 28.14 28.89
N HIS A 472 10.83 28.44 27.72
CA HIS A 472 10.07 28.68 26.51
C HIS A 472 10.54 27.77 25.38
N SER A 473 9.59 27.18 24.65
CA SER A 473 9.86 26.21 23.58
C SER A 473 10.33 26.92 22.31
N VAL A 474 11.61 26.74 21.97
CA VAL A 474 12.22 27.28 20.74
C VAL A 474 11.79 26.43 19.55
N PHE A 475 11.18 27.05 18.55
CA PHE A 475 10.63 26.32 17.39
C PHE A 475 11.06 26.84 16.02
N GLY A 476 11.83 27.92 15.98
CA GLY A 476 12.39 28.41 14.73
C GLY A 476 13.41 29.51 14.90
N ARG A 477 13.92 30.00 13.77
CA ARG A 477 14.88 31.12 13.72
C ARG A 477 14.71 31.90 12.43
N VAL A 478 14.81 33.23 12.52
CA VAL A 478 14.80 34.11 11.34
C VAL A 478 16.09 33.91 10.56
N HIS A 479 15.99 33.67 9.26
CA HIS A 479 17.15 33.60 8.36
C HIS A 479 17.21 34.75 7.36
N LYS A 480 16.08 35.42 7.07
CA LYS A 480 16.01 36.61 6.20
C LYS A 480 14.93 37.56 6.73
N GLY A 481 15.13 38.87 6.61
CA GLY A 481 14.23 39.89 7.16
C GLY A 481 14.55 40.30 8.61
N MET A 482 15.79 40.10 9.06
CA MET A 482 16.25 40.55 10.40
C MET A 482 16.10 42.07 10.59
N GLU A 483 16.29 42.84 9.51
CA GLU A 483 16.07 44.29 9.48
C GLU A 483 14.62 44.66 9.79
N VAL A 484 13.64 43.87 9.35
CA VAL A 484 12.21 44.09 9.62
C VAL A 484 11.93 43.88 11.10
N VAL A 485 12.44 42.80 11.70
CA VAL A 485 12.34 42.53 13.15
C VAL A 485 12.94 43.70 13.95
N GLN A 486 14.09 44.21 13.49
CA GLN A 486 14.77 45.31 14.15
C GLN A 486 14.01 46.64 14.02
N ASN A 487 13.42 46.92 12.85
CA ASN A 487 12.57 48.08 12.64
C ASN A 487 11.32 48.04 13.53
N ILE A 488 10.67 46.86 13.64
CA ILE A 488 9.55 46.66 14.58
C ILE A 488 9.99 46.96 16.02
N SER A 489 11.21 46.56 16.41
CA SER A 489 11.70 46.80 17.78
C SER A 489 12.01 48.25 18.13
N GLN A 490 12.16 49.12 17.12
CA GLN A 490 12.53 50.53 17.30
C GLN A 490 11.33 51.48 17.33
N VAL A 491 10.11 50.98 17.11
CA VAL A 491 8.91 51.80 17.17
C VAL A 491 8.68 52.35 18.58
N LYS A 492 8.02 53.50 18.67
CA LYS A 492 7.69 54.11 19.95
C LYS A 492 6.64 53.25 20.66
N THR A 493 6.95 52.82 21.88
CA THR A 493 6.06 52.04 22.73
C THR A 493 5.67 52.83 23.97
N ASN A 494 4.53 52.48 24.56
CA ASN A 494 4.09 53.03 25.83
C ASN A 494 4.98 52.45 26.96
N PRO A 495 5.71 53.30 27.73
CA PRO A 495 6.63 52.83 28.77
C PRO A 495 5.98 52.00 29.90
N LYS A 496 4.66 52.07 30.07
CA LYS A 496 3.94 51.30 31.11
C LYS A 496 3.49 49.91 30.64
N THR A 497 3.28 49.72 29.34
CA THR A 497 2.67 48.49 28.79
C THR A 497 3.50 47.82 27.71
N ASP A 498 4.61 48.43 27.29
CA ASP A 498 5.46 48.00 26.18
C ASP A 498 4.69 47.85 24.84
N LYS A 499 3.48 48.41 24.74
CA LYS A 499 2.65 48.34 23.54
C LYS A 499 3.01 49.47 22.57
N PRO A 500 3.23 49.20 21.27
CA PRO A 500 3.43 50.24 20.26
C PRO A 500 2.30 51.27 20.23
N TYR A 501 2.63 52.54 19.97
CA TYR A 501 1.62 53.58 19.72
C TYR A 501 0.91 53.37 18.38
N ASP A 502 1.69 53.00 17.36
CA ASP A 502 1.19 52.65 16.04
C ASP A 502 1.13 51.12 15.93
N ASP A 503 -0.07 50.58 15.65
CA ASP A 503 -0.29 49.15 15.52
C ASP A 503 0.49 48.58 14.33
N ILE A 504 1.39 47.63 14.61
CA ILE A 504 2.04 46.82 13.59
C ILE A 504 1.32 45.50 13.51
N ARG A 505 0.80 45.15 12.33
CA ARG A 505 -0.01 43.95 12.09
C ARG A 505 0.70 42.93 11.23
N ILE A 506 0.41 41.66 11.49
CA ILE A 506 0.67 40.56 10.57
C ILE A 506 -0.42 40.59 9.48
N VAL A 507 -0.02 40.67 8.22
CA VAL A 507 -0.92 40.63 7.07
C VAL A 507 -1.31 39.19 6.78
N SER A 508 -0.33 38.31 6.66
CA SER A 508 -0.53 36.87 6.47
C SER A 508 0.73 36.09 6.81
N VAL A 509 0.60 34.76 6.97
CA VAL A 509 1.74 33.86 7.16
C VAL A 509 1.69 32.77 6.08
N THR A 510 2.71 32.74 5.23
CA THR A 510 2.85 31.73 4.17
C THR A 510 3.77 30.61 4.66
N VAL A 511 3.26 29.38 4.70
CA VAL A 511 4.02 28.20 5.16
C VAL A 511 4.50 27.39 3.95
N LYS A 512 5.75 26.92 3.95
CA LYS A 512 6.42 26.23 2.84
C LYS A 512 7.07 24.92 3.24
#